data_AF-A0A946FWF6-F1
#
_entry.id   AF-A0A946FWF6-F1
#
_cell.length_a   1.000
_cell.length_b   1.000
_cell.length_c   1.000
_cell.angle_alpha   90.00
_cell.angle_beta   90.00
_cell.angle_gamma   90.00
#
_symmetry.space_group_name_H-M   'P 1'
#
loop_
_entity.id
_entity.type
_entity.pdbx_description
1 polymer ?
#
loop_
_entity_poly.entity_id
_entity_poly.type
_entity_poly.pdbx_seq_one_letter_code
_entity_poly.pdbx_strand_id
1 'polypeptide(L)'
;MSAVQLTLEPGWKTYWRAPGSSGIPPHFDWSQAENLAQVSIKWPTPKVFFDDGVQSIGYKNKVVIPMYLTPSKIDKPIRLRATMSLGLCSEVCIPYEIKIDTLLNAPDTKPTPAIVAALADGPYTREEAGVQTAICKLRPTENGMEINATIKLPHTGGREIVIIETNTKELWVSEAHTNRKDDTLTAVSEMIHVNKGSFAIDRSSVRITIIGKNYAVDIQGCVAS
;
A
#
# COMPACT_ATOMS: atom_id res chain seq x y z
N MET A 1 5.83 10.38 16.20
CA MET A 1 4.96 9.54 15.35
C MET A 1 3.56 10.09 15.46
N SER A 2 2.81 10.10 14.36
CA SER A 2 1.42 10.58 14.31
C SER A 2 0.57 9.60 13.50
N ALA A 3 -0.74 9.81 13.44
CA ALA A 3 -1.62 9.02 12.59
C ALA A 3 -2.82 9.85 12.11
N VAL A 4 -3.41 9.44 10.98
CA VAL A 4 -4.73 9.88 10.54
C VAL A 4 -5.73 8.78 10.88
N GLN A 5 -6.78 9.12 11.62
CA GLN A 5 -7.90 8.20 11.88
C GLN A 5 -9.08 8.57 11.00
N LEU A 6 -9.51 7.63 10.16
CA LEU A 6 -10.74 7.73 9.39
C LEU A 6 -11.80 6.85 10.06
N THR A 7 -12.96 7.42 10.32
CA THR A 7 -14.16 6.69 10.77
C THR A 7 -15.20 6.84 9.67
N LEU A 8 -15.71 5.72 9.18
CA LEU A 8 -16.60 5.63 8.04
C LEU A 8 -17.97 5.20 8.53
N GLU A 9 -19.02 5.84 8.01
CA GLU A 9 -20.39 5.44 8.27
C GLU A 9 -20.65 4.00 7.78
N PRO A 10 -21.61 3.27 8.37
CA PRO A 10 -21.98 1.94 7.91
C PRO A 10 -22.27 1.92 6.40
N GLY A 11 -21.76 0.89 5.72
CA GLY A 11 -21.87 0.75 4.27
C GLY A 11 -20.79 1.48 3.46
N TRP A 12 -20.10 2.46 4.04
CA TRP A 12 -19.01 3.17 3.37
C TRP A 12 -17.67 2.45 3.49
N LYS A 13 -16.88 2.50 2.41
CA LYS A 13 -15.48 2.09 2.34
C LYS A 13 -14.60 3.22 1.83
N THR A 14 -13.32 3.17 2.20
CA THR A 14 -12.25 3.93 1.54
C THR A 14 -11.20 2.97 1.01
N TYR A 15 -10.29 3.49 0.21
CA TYR A 15 -9.33 2.70 -0.55
C TYR A 15 -7.96 2.62 0.13
N TRP A 16 -7.26 1.53 -0.18
CA TRP A 16 -5.85 1.37 0.15
C TRP A 16 -4.97 2.12 -0.87
N ARG A 17 -3.66 2.24 -0.59
CA ARG A 17 -2.70 2.88 -1.51
C ARG A 17 -2.65 2.23 -2.89
N ALA A 18 -2.92 0.92 -2.97
CA ALA A 18 -2.96 0.14 -4.19
C ALA A 18 -4.35 -0.49 -4.30
N PRO A 19 -5.36 0.26 -4.78
CA PRO A 19 -6.74 -0.04 -4.49
C PRO A 19 -7.38 -1.08 -5.41
N GLY A 20 -6.59 -1.67 -6.31
CA GLY A 20 -7.07 -2.45 -7.45
C GLY A 20 -7.43 -1.55 -8.64
N SER A 21 -8.02 -2.16 -9.66
CA SER A 21 -8.28 -1.52 -10.96
C SER A 21 -9.29 -0.37 -10.92
N SER A 22 -10.17 -0.32 -9.92
CA SER A 22 -11.35 0.56 -9.91
C SER A 22 -11.44 1.49 -8.70
N GLY A 23 -10.36 1.66 -7.93
CA GLY A 23 -10.36 2.49 -6.73
C GLY A 23 -9.61 3.81 -6.86
N ILE A 24 -9.96 4.78 -6.03
CA ILE A 24 -9.29 6.08 -5.95
C ILE A 24 -8.36 6.06 -4.73
N PRO A 25 -7.04 5.89 -4.92
CA PRO A 25 -6.11 5.76 -3.81
C PRO A 25 -6.03 7.07 -3.03
N PRO A 26 -5.77 7.01 -1.71
CA PRO A 26 -5.49 8.19 -0.92
C PRO A 26 -4.16 8.83 -1.33
N HIS A 27 -4.15 10.14 -1.53
CA HIS A 27 -2.97 10.95 -1.80
C HIS A 27 -2.84 12.06 -0.75
N PHE A 28 -1.63 12.27 -0.26
CA PHE A 28 -1.31 13.35 0.66
C PHE A 28 -0.44 14.40 -0.03
N ASP A 29 -0.92 15.63 -0.03
CA ASP A 29 -0.12 16.81 -0.36
C ASP A 29 0.41 17.45 0.94
N TRP A 30 1.73 17.43 1.10
CA TRP A 30 2.45 18.00 2.24
C TRP A 30 3.09 19.36 1.92
N SER A 31 2.81 19.95 0.76
CA SER A 31 3.48 21.16 0.24
C SER A 31 3.39 22.37 1.18
N GLN A 32 2.37 22.42 2.03
CA GLN A 32 2.13 23.50 2.99
C GLN A 32 2.71 23.22 4.38
N ALA A 33 3.26 22.03 4.61
CA ALA A 33 3.82 21.66 5.90
C ALA A 33 5.11 22.45 6.17
N GLU A 34 5.31 22.85 7.42
CA GLU A 34 6.53 23.54 7.84
C GLU A 34 7.39 22.62 8.71
N ASN A 35 8.70 22.74 8.52
CA ASN A 35 9.70 21.97 9.26
C ASN A 35 9.55 20.44 9.08
N LEU A 36 9.02 19.97 7.94
CA LEU A 36 8.84 18.55 7.62
C LEU A 36 9.86 18.12 6.55
N ALA A 37 10.76 17.20 6.89
CA ALA A 37 11.78 16.67 5.97
C ALA A 37 11.35 15.37 5.29
N GLN A 38 10.72 14.46 6.03
CA GLN A 38 10.32 13.16 5.50
C GLN A 38 9.03 12.66 6.16
N VAL A 39 8.22 11.96 5.37
CA VAL A 39 7.04 11.22 5.82
C VAL A 39 7.21 9.75 5.41
N SER A 40 7.02 8.83 6.35
CA SER A 40 6.88 7.40 6.06
C SER A 40 5.53 6.90 6.56
N ILE A 41 4.61 6.69 5.63
CA ILE A 41 3.27 6.18 5.92
C ILE A 41 3.34 4.66 6.12
N LYS A 42 2.75 4.18 7.21
CA LYS A 42 2.56 2.75 7.48
C LYS A 42 1.10 2.42 7.26
N TRP A 43 0.84 1.53 6.32
CA TRP A 43 -0.51 1.11 5.97
C TRP A 43 -0.87 -0.14 6.76
N PRO A 44 -1.96 -0.13 7.56
CA PRO A 44 -2.51 -1.34 8.13
C PRO A 44 -2.91 -2.33 7.03
N THR A 45 -3.05 -3.61 7.39
CA THR A 45 -3.49 -4.65 6.46
C THR A 45 -4.85 -4.28 5.87
N PRO A 46 -4.95 -4.13 4.54
CA PRO A 46 -6.21 -3.81 3.89
C PRO A 46 -7.07 -5.07 3.74
N LYS A 47 -8.35 -4.85 3.42
CA LYS A 47 -9.29 -5.91 3.04
C LYS A 47 -9.49 -5.91 1.54
N VAL A 48 -9.68 -7.11 0.99
CA VAL A 48 -10.12 -7.30 -0.39
C VAL A 48 -11.65 -7.41 -0.41
N PHE A 49 -12.27 -6.61 -1.27
CA PHE A 49 -13.71 -6.61 -1.52
C PHE A 49 -13.96 -7.05 -2.96
N PHE A 50 -15.05 -7.80 -3.15
CA PHE A 50 -15.55 -8.20 -4.47
C PHE A 50 -17.00 -7.73 -4.55
N ASP A 51 -17.22 -6.59 -5.20
CA ASP A 51 -18.55 -6.00 -5.38
C ASP A 51 -18.86 -6.01 -6.89
N ASP A 52 -20.00 -6.56 -7.29
CA ASP A 52 -20.42 -6.71 -8.70
C ASP A 52 -19.36 -7.28 -9.66
N GLY A 53 -18.55 -8.21 -9.16
CA GLY A 53 -17.46 -8.84 -9.91
C GLY A 53 -16.19 -8.01 -10.02
N VAL A 54 -16.14 -6.84 -9.40
CA VAL A 54 -14.98 -5.93 -9.38
C VAL A 54 -14.22 -6.05 -8.07
N GLN A 55 -12.91 -6.29 -8.16
CA GLN A 55 -12.03 -6.31 -7.01
C GLN A 55 -11.68 -4.88 -6.57
N SER A 56 -11.79 -4.60 -5.27
CA SER A 56 -11.24 -3.38 -4.68
C SER A 56 -10.54 -3.67 -3.35
N ILE A 57 -9.52 -2.89 -3.03
CA ILE A 57 -8.70 -3.09 -1.83
C ILE A 57 -8.76 -1.85 -0.97
N GLY A 58 -9.10 -2.01 0.31
CA GLY A 58 -9.33 -0.87 1.18
C GLY A 58 -9.79 -1.19 2.59
N TYR A 59 -10.56 -0.27 3.18
CA TYR A 59 -10.96 -0.28 4.57
C TYR A 59 -12.45 0.05 4.72
N LYS A 60 -13.11 -0.54 5.73
CA LYS A 60 -14.49 -0.25 6.16
C LYS A 60 -14.51 0.10 7.65
N ASN A 61 -15.53 0.83 8.09
CA ASN A 61 -15.80 1.26 9.47
C ASN A 61 -14.75 2.19 10.07
N LYS A 62 -13.49 1.76 10.18
CA LYS A 62 -12.41 2.54 10.79
C LYS A 62 -11.06 2.09 10.27
N VAL A 63 -10.18 3.05 9.99
CA VAL A 63 -8.75 2.81 9.77
C VAL A 63 -7.94 3.91 10.45
N VAL A 64 -6.86 3.50 11.12
CA VAL A 64 -5.85 4.42 11.67
C VAL A 64 -4.61 4.21 10.82
N ILE A 65 -4.09 5.26 10.20
CA ILE A 65 -2.94 5.21 9.28
C ILE A 65 -1.75 5.87 9.97
N PRO A 66 -0.84 5.09 10.58
CA PRO A 66 0.36 5.63 11.22
C PRO A 66 1.32 6.28 10.23
N MET A 67 2.07 7.26 10.71
CA MET A 67 3.13 7.91 9.96
C MET A 67 4.30 8.30 10.87
N TYR A 68 5.50 8.00 10.39
CA TYR A 68 6.73 8.59 10.91
C TYR A 68 6.97 9.93 10.22
N LEU A 69 7.16 10.96 11.01
CA LEU A 69 7.39 12.33 10.57
C LEU A 69 8.77 12.75 11.06
N THR A 70 9.66 13.08 10.14
CA THR A 70 11.01 13.54 10.45
C THR A 70 11.06 15.05 10.28
N PRO A 71 11.40 15.83 11.34
CA PRO A 71 11.50 17.28 11.22
C PRO A 71 12.76 17.69 10.43
N SER A 72 12.71 18.83 9.75
CA SER A 72 13.90 19.44 9.12
C SER A 72 14.86 20.04 10.16
N LYS A 73 14.32 20.51 11.28
CA LYS A 73 15.04 21.06 12.45
C LYS A 73 14.51 20.35 13.69
N ILE A 74 15.36 19.56 14.34
CA ILE A 74 14.97 18.60 15.38
C ILE A 74 14.37 19.27 16.63
N ASP A 75 14.82 20.48 16.98
CA ASP A 75 14.37 21.23 18.15
C ASP A 75 13.21 22.20 17.86
N LYS A 76 12.54 22.05 16.72
CA LYS A 76 11.40 22.87 16.31
C LYS A 76 10.17 22.01 16.06
N PRO A 77 8.96 22.50 16.38
CA PRO A 77 7.74 21.77 16.08
C PRO A 77 7.56 21.59 14.56
N ILE A 78 6.79 20.59 14.16
CA ILE A 78 6.31 20.41 12.79
C ILE A 78 4.91 21.04 12.72
N ARG A 79 4.70 22.03 11.85
CA ARG A 79 3.33 22.46 11.49
C ARG A 79 2.88 21.57 10.34
N LEU A 80 2.08 20.57 10.66
CA LEU A 80 1.55 19.63 9.68
C LEU A 80 0.31 20.23 9.01
N ARG A 81 0.55 20.98 7.94
CA ARG A 81 -0.47 21.45 6.99
C ARG A 81 -0.47 20.56 5.77
N ALA A 82 -1.55 19.81 5.58
CA ALA A 82 -1.66 18.85 4.51
C ALA A 82 -3.07 18.76 3.95
N THR A 83 -3.18 18.40 2.69
CA THR A 83 -4.44 18.02 2.05
C THR A 83 -4.39 16.53 1.74
N MET A 84 -5.32 15.76 2.28
CA MET A 84 -5.50 14.35 1.94
C MET A 84 -6.70 14.23 0.98
N SER A 85 -6.45 13.83 -0.25
CA SER A 85 -7.52 13.40 -1.18
C SER A 85 -7.68 11.89 -1.11
N LEU A 86 -8.90 11.38 -1.19
CA LEU A 86 -9.22 9.96 -1.12
C LEU A 86 -10.55 9.65 -1.82
N GLY A 87 -10.75 8.39 -2.22
CA GLY A 87 -12.07 7.91 -2.59
C GLY A 87 -12.88 7.43 -1.38
N LEU A 88 -14.16 7.75 -1.38
CA LEU A 88 -15.18 7.15 -0.51
C LEU A 88 -16.19 6.45 -1.41
N CYS A 89 -16.50 5.19 -1.12
CA CYS A 89 -17.45 4.43 -1.92
C CYS A 89 -18.51 3.75 -1.04
N SER A 90 -19.77 3.88 -1.44
CA SER A 90 -20.89 3.08 -0.95
C SER A 90 -21.52 2.39 -2.17
N GLU A 91 -22.68 2.87 -2.64
CA GLU A 91 -23.25 2.52 -3.95
C GLU A 91 -22.52 3.23 -5.09
N VAL A 92 -22.04 4.46 -4.82
CA VAL A 92 -21.28 5.27 -5.77
C VAL A 92 -19.97 5.68 -5.12
N CYS A 93 -18.91 5.74 -5.92
CA CYS A 93 -17.60 6.16 -5.47
C CYS A 93 -17.38 7.65 -5.81
N ILE A 94 -17.03 8.44 -4.79
CA ILE A 94 -16.80 9.89 -4.92
C ILE A 94 -15.43 10.28 -4.37
N PRO A 95 -14.73 11.25 -4.99
CA PRO A 95 -13.54 11.84 -4.40
C PRO A 95 -13.93 12.72 -3.21
N TYR A 96 -13.07 12.74 -2.18
CA TYR A 96 -13.23 13.55 -0.97
C TYR A 96 -11.88 14.14 -0.57
N GLU A 97 -11.88 15.36 -0.04
CA GLU A 97 -10.69 16.05 0.45
C GLU A 97 -10.80 16.39 1.93
N ILE A 98 -9.73 16.12 2.67
CA ILE A 98 -9.58 16.43 4.09
C ILE A 98 -8.41 17.41 4.24
N LYS A 99 -8.68 18.57 4.84
CA LYS A 99 -7.63 19.52 5.23
C LYS A 99 -7.18 19.25 6.65
N ILE A 100 -5.89 19.04 6.82
CA ILE A 100 -5.25 18.78 8.10
C ILE A 100 -4.41 20.01 8.44
N ASP A 101 -4.59 20.56 9.63
CA ASP A 101 -3.78 21.66 10.11
C ASP A 101 -3.47 21.55 11.62
N THR A 102 -2.40 20.85 11.96
CA THR A 102 -2.02 20.58 13.36
C THR A 102 -0.57 20.98 13.65
N LEU A 103 -0.28 21.34 14.90
CA LEU A 103 1.06 21.63 15.37
C LEU A 103 1.55 20.44 16.18
N LEU A 104 2.58 19.76 15.68
CA LEU A 104 3.21 18.64 16.35
C LEU A 104 4.45 19.14 17.07
N ASN A 105 4.35 19.16 18.40
CA ASN A 105 5.47 19.53 19.27
C ASN A 105 6.50 18.38 19.37
N ALA A 106 7.40 18.47 20.35
CA ALA A 106 8.36 17.41 20.64
C ALA A 106 7.69 16.02 20.67
N PRO A 107 8.40 14.94 20.32
CA PRO A 107 7.85 13.59 20.32
C PRO A 107 7.19 13.29 21.66
N ASP A 108 5.89 12.94 21.63
CA ASP A 108 5.24 12.43 22.82
C ASP A 108 5.95 11.14 23.24
N THR A 109 6.32 11.08 24.51
CA THR A 109 7.02 9.92 25.10
C THR A 109 6.04 8.80 25.45
N LYS A 110 4.73 9.10 25.49
CA LYS A 110 3.69 8.11 25.74
C LYS A 110 3.16 7.54 24.42
N PRO A 111 3.18 6.20 24.23
CA PRO A 111 2.58 5.60 23.06
C PRO A 111 1.06 5.79 23.04
N THR A 112 0.52 6.28 21.92
CA THR A 112 -0.93 6.30 21.67
C THR A 112 -1.42 4.89 21.32
N PRO A 113 -2.32 4.27 22.11
CA PRO A 113 -2.72 2.87 21.90
C PRO A 113 -3.28 2.57 20.50
N ALA A 114 -4.05 3.50 19.93
CA ALA A 114 -4.59 3.35 18.58
C ALA A 114 -3.51 3.27 17.49
N ILE A 115 -2.39 4.00 17.66
CA ILE A 115 -1.27 3.98 16.72
C ILE A 115 -0.48 2.68 16.87
N VAL A 116 -0.25 2.23 18.11
CA VAL A 116 0.43 0.96 18.38
C VAL A 116 -0.35 -0.23 17.79
N ALA A 117 -1.66 -0.27 18.01
CA ALA A 117 -2.52 -1.30 17.45
C ALA A 117 -2.50 -1.30 15.91
N ALA A 118 -2.54 -0.13 15.29
CA ALA A 118 -2.51 -0.01 13.82
C ALA A 118 -1.16 -0.41 13.21
N LEU A 119 -0.05 -0.18 13.92
CA LEU A 119 1.26 -0.68 13.51
C LEU A 119 1.32 -2.21 13.58
N ALA A 120 0.76 -2.80 14.64
CA ALA A 120 0.70 -4.25 14.82
C ALA A 120 -0.22 -4.95 13.81
N ASP A 121 -1.22 -4.23 13.27
CA ASP A 121 -2.11 -4.69 12.21
C ASP A 121 -1.50 -4.55 10.79
N GLY A 122 -0.25 -4.10 10.68
CA GLY A 122 0.48 -4.03 9.41
C GLY A 122 0.77 -5.42 8.82
N PRO A 123 1.01 -5.52 7.50
CA PRO A 123 1.52 -6.74 6.89
C PRO A 123 2.86 -7.16 7.51
N TYR A 124 3.08 -8.46 7.64
CA TYR A 124 4.35 -9.01 8.08
C TYR A 124 5.48 -8.70 7.11
N THR A 125 6.68 -8.52 7.64
CA THR A 125 7.90 -8.45 6.81
C THR A 125 8.21 -9.80 6.17
N ARG A 126 9.20 -9.80 5.27
CA ARG A 126 9.76 -11.01 4.66
C ARG A 126 10.18 -12.03 5.72
N GLU A 127 10.85 -11.56 6.77
CA GLU A 127 11.41 -12.38 7.85
C GLU A 127 10.30 -12.94 8.75
N GLU A 128 9.37 -12.08 9.18
CA GLU A 128 8.24 -12.46 10.03
C GLU A 128 7.35 -13.52 9.37
N ALA A 129 7.14 -13.41 8.06
CA ALA A 129 6.32 -14.34 7.29
C ALA A 129 7.07 -15.61 6.84
N GLY A 130 8.38 -15.74 7.13
CA GLY A 130 9.18 -16.90 6.73
C GLY A 130 9.36 -17.04 5.21
N VAL A 131 9.44 -15.92 4.48
CA VAL A 131 9.68 -15.92 3.04
C VAL A 131 11.11 -16.38 2.77
N GLN A 132 11.25 -17.51 2.07
CA GLN A 132 12.55 -18.09 1.73
C GLN A 132 13.15 -17.42 0.50
N THR A 133 12.36 -17.19 -0.54
CA THR A 133 12.79 -16.55 -1.78
C THR A 133 11.69 -15.70 -2.40
N ALA A 134 12.08 -14.63 -3.10
CA ALA A 134 11.21 -13.81 -3.94
C ALA A 134 11.97 -13.45 -5.22
N ILE A 135 11.57 -14.04 -6.35
CA ILE A 135 12.23 -13.94 -7.65
C ILE A 135 11.29 -13.26 -8.62
N CYS A 136 11.77 -12.29 -9.40
CA CYS A 136 10.99 -11.64 -10.46
C CYS A 136 11.63 -11.84 -11.83
N LYS A 137 10.91 -12.52 -12.72
CA LYS A 137 11.24 -12.61 -14.13
C LYS A 137 10.46 -11.56 -14.90
N LEU A 138 11.17 -10.74 -15.67
CA LEU A 138 10.58 -9.69 -16.52
C LEU A 138 10.66 -10.14 -17.97
N ARG A 139 9.58 -9.94 -18.73
CA ARG A 139 9.51 -10.27 -20.15
C ARG A 139 8.84 -9.13 -20.92
N PRO A 140 9.42 -8.67 -22.05
CA PRO A 140 8.71 -7.75 -22.94
C PRO A 140 7.41 -8.38 -23.47
N THR A 141 6.39 -7.56 -23.63
CA THR A 141 5.13 -7.90 -24.31
C THR A 141 4.89 -6.90 -25.44
N GLU A 142 3.85 -7.11 -26.25
CA GLU A 142 3.49 -6.17 -27.33
C GLU A 142 3.20 -4.75 -26.82
N ASN A 143 2.63 -4.63 -25.61
CA ASN A 143 2.14 -3.37 -25.06
C ASN A 143 2.96 -2.85 -23.86
N GLY A 144 3.94 -3.60 -23.37
CA GLY A 144 4.70 -3.23 -22.18
C GLY A 144 5.61 -4.35 -21.68
N MET A 145 5.50 -4.70 -20.40
CA MET A 145 6.27 -5.77 -19.78
C MET A 145 5.42 -6.64 -18.87
N GLU A 146 5.64 -7.94 -18.89
CA GLU A 146 5.12 -8.90 -17.92
C GLU A 146 6.13 -9.04 -16.77
N ILE A 147 5.63 -9.05 -15.53
CA ILE A 147 6.35 -9.51 -14.36
C ILE A 147 5.75 -10.81 -13.85
N ASN A 148 6.59 -11.83 -13.78
CA ASN A 148 6.28 -13.09 -13.12
C ASN A 148 7.07 -13.17 -11.81
N ALA A 149 6.37 -12.97 -10.70
CA ALA A 149 6.90 -13.08 -9.35
C ALA A 149 6.69 -14.49 -8.81
N THR A 150 7.75 -15.15 -8.38
CA THR A 150 7.72 -16.46 -7.72
C THR A 150 8.25 -16.30 -6.29
N ILE A 151 7.38 -16.57 -5.31
CA ILE A 151 7.65 -16.39 -3.89
C ILE A 151 7.51 -17.72 -3.18
N LYS A 152 8.55 -18.14 -2.46
CA LYS A 152 8.50 -19.33 -1.61
C LYS A 152 8.24 -18.92 -0.16
N LEU A 153 7.05 -19.22 0.35
CA LEU A 153 6.60 -18.85 1.69
C LEU A 153 5.47 -19.76 2.20
N PRO A 154 5.33 -19.92 3.53
CA PRO A 154 4.16 -20.54 4.15
C PRO A 154 2.84 -19.89 3.71
N HIS A 155 1.77 -20.69 3.67
CA HIS A 155 0.45 -20.20 3.29
C HIS A 155 -0.04 -19.07 4.21
N THR A 156 -0.48 -17.96 3.59
CA THR A 156 -1.11 -16.82 4.28
C THR A 156 -2.59 -17.06 4.61
N GLY A 157 -3.11 -18.21 4.20
CA GLY A 157 -4.44 -18.72 4.47
C GLY A 157 -5.49 -18.33 3.42
N GLY A 158 -6.41 -19.24 3.10
CA GLY A 158 -7.49 -18.98 2.14
C GLY A 158 -6.99 -18.66 0.74
N ARG A 159 -7.76 -17.82 0.01
CA ARG A 159 -7.35 -17.28 -1.28
C ARG A 159 -6.35 -16.15 -1.07
N GLU A 160 -5.23 -16.20 -1.79
CA GLU A 160 -4.17 -15.20 -1.70
C GLU A 160 -4.25 -14.25 -2.89
N ILE A 161 -4.37 -12.96 -2.59
CA ILE A 161 -4.37 -11.87 -3.57
C ILE A 161 -2.99 -11.22 -3.53
N VAL A 162 -2.35 -11.12 -4.69
CA VAL A 162 -1.02 -10.51 -4.81
C VAL A 162 -1.13 -9.17 -5.53
N ILE A 163 -0.49 -8.18 -4.94
CA ILE A 163 -0.40 -6.82 -5.47
C ILE A 163 1.07 -6.55 -5.73
N ILE A 164 1.37 -6.12 -6.94
CA ILE A 164 2.72 -5.73 -7.36
C ILE A 164 2.71 -4.22 -7.60
N GLU A 165 3.50 -3.49 -6.82
CA GLU A 165 3.71 -2.06 -6.95
C GLU A 165 5.13 -1.79 -7.47
N THR A 166 5.32 -0.68 -8.18
CA THR A 166 6.63 -0.18 -8.61
C THR A 166 6.79 1.27 -8.17
N ASN A 167 8.02 1.78 -8.13
CA ASN A 167 8.27 3.20 -7.85
C ASN A 167 8.11 4.10 -9.08
N THR A 168 7.81 3.55 -10.26
CA THR A 168 7.62 4.31 -11.50
C THR A 168 6.20 4.81 -11.59
N LYS A 169 6.01 6.14 -11.52
CA LYS A 169 4.70 6.78 -11.40
C LYS A 169 3.84 6.64 -12.67
N GLU A 170 4.45 6.52 -13.84
CA GLU A 170 3.75 6.38 -15.12
C GLU A 170 3.48 4.92 -15.52
N LEU A 171 3.61 3.96 -14.60
CA LEU A 171 3.31 2.56 -14.87
C LEU A 171 1.99 2.13 -14.24
N TRP A 172 1.10 1.64 -15.10
CA TRP A 172 -0.05 0.88 -14.67
C TRP A 172 0.34 -0.59 -14.49
N VAL A 173 -0.01 -1.19 -13.36
CA VAL A 173 0.19 -2.61 -13.07
C VAL A 173 -1.17 -3.27 -12.95
N SER A 174 -1.40 -4.31 -13.76
CA SER A 174 -2.62 -5.11 -13.73
C SER A 174 -2.75 -5.95 -12.45
N GLU A 175 -3.98 -6.36 -12.16
CA GLU A 175 -4.26 -7.34 -11.11
C GLU A 175 -3.52 -8.65 -11.38
N ALA A 176 -2.87 -9.19 -10.35
CA ALA A 176 -2.05 -10.38 -10.54
C ALA A 176 -2.90 -11.64 -10.66
N HIS A 177 -2.63 -12.45 -11.67
CA HIS A 177 -3.10 -13.82 -11.72
C HIS A 177 -2.23 -14.67 -10.80
N THR A 178 -2.83 -15.24 -9.75
CA THR A 178 -2.13 -16.01 -8.73
C THR A 178 -2.37 -17.50 -8.90
N ASN A 179 -1.31 -18.27 -8.76
CA ASN A 179 -1.37 -19.73 -8.66
C ASN A 179 -0.42 -20.19 -7.56
N ARG A 180 -0.84 -21.16 -6.77
CA ARG A 180 0.00 -21.74 -5.73
C ARG A 180 0.20 -23.23 -5.98
N LYS A 181 1.44 -23.68 -5.78
CA LYS A 181 1.80 -25.08 -5.68
C LYS A 181 2.70 -25.25 -4.46
N ASP A 182 2.22 -26.02 -3.48
CA ASP A 182 2.89 -26.18 -2.19
C ASP A 182 3.22 -24.80 -1.56
N ASP A 183 4.44 -24.61 -1.08
CA ASP A 183 4.90 -23.34 -0.52
C ASP A 183 5.30 -22.30 -1.58
N THR A 184 5.05 -22.55 -2.86
CA THR A 184 5.42 -21.62 -3.95
C THR A 184 4.19 -20.92 -4.51
N LEU A 185 4.13 -19.61 -4.29
CA LEU A 185 3.15 -18.71 -4.88
C LEU A 185 3.73 -18.04 -6.12
N THR A 186 3.04 -18.16 -7.24
CA THR A 186 3.34 -17.45 -8.48
C THR A 186 2.29 -16.38 -8.72
N ALA A 187 2.73 -15.18 -9.06
CA ALA A 187 1.89 -14.05 -9.40
C ALA A 187 2.37 -13.43 -10.72
N VAL A 188 1.47 -13.30 -11.69
CA VAL A 188 1.78 -12.72 -13.01
C VAL A 188 0.94 -11.46 -13.20
N SER A 189 1.61 -10.36 -13.52
CA SER A 189 0.99 -9.09 -13.87
C SER A 189 1.62 -8.49 -15.13
N GLU A 190 0.82 -7.83 -15.94
CA GLU A 190 1.26 -6.89 -16.97
C GLU A 190 1.51 -5.50 -16.39
N MET A 191 2.52 -4.83 -16.93
CA MET A 191 2.90 -3.45 -16.64
C MET A 191 2.95 -2.66 -17.94
N ILE A 192 2.23 -1.56 -18.00
CA ILE A 192 2.09 -0.73 -19.19
C ILE A 192 2.40 0.72 -18.84
N HIS A 193 3.24 1.36 -19.66
CA HIS A 193 3.50 2.78 -19.52
C HIS A 193 2.30 3.59 -20.03
N VAL A 194 1.79 4.51 -19.22
CA VAL A 194 0.58 5.30 -19.54
C VAL A 194 0.73 6.04 -20.89
N ASN A 195 1.93 6.53 -21.19
CA ASN A 195 2.25 7.20 -22.46
C ASN A 195 2.96 6.31 -23.51
N LYS A 196 2.95 4.98 -23.35
CA LYS A 196 3.64 4.01 -24.25
C LYS A 196 5.13 4.28 -24.49
N GLY A 197 5.81 4.92 -23.54
CA GLY A 197 7.25 5.16 -23.59
C GLY A 197 8.04 3.90 -23.24
N SER A 198 9.35 3.91 -23.55
CA SER A 198 10.27 2.89 -23.04
C SER A 198 10.51 3.10 -21.54
N PHE A 199 10.62 2.01 -20.80
CA PHE A 199 10.88 2.04 -19.36
C PHE A 199 11.73 0.84 -18.94
N ALA A 200 12.40 0.99 -17.80
CA ALA A 200 13.11 -0.09 -17.14
C ALA A 200 12.54 -0.26 -15.74
N ILE A 201 12.47 -1.51 -15.27
CA ILE A 201 12.04 -1.84 -13.93
C ILE A 201 13.25 -2.16 -13.08
N ASP A 202 13.40 -1.41 -11.99
CA ASP A 202 14.31 -1.77 -10.92
C ASP A 202 13.65 -2.81 -10.03
N ARG A 203 14.14 -4.06 -10.06
CA ARG A 203 13.61 -5.13 -9.23
C ARG A 203 13.77 -4.87 -7.73
N SER A 204 14.70 -4.01 -7.33
CA SER A 204 14.88 -3.63 -5.92
C SER A 204 13.78 -2.68 -5.42
N SER A 205 13.11 -1.96 -6.34
CA SER A 205 12.00 -1.06 -6.02
C SER A 205 10.62 -1.72 -6.18
N VAL A 206 10.57 -2.94 -6.71
CA VAL A 206 9.33 -3.73 -6.77
C VAL A 206 8.87 -4.05 -5.36
N ARG A 207 7.60 -3.80 -5.07
CA ARG A 207 6.95 -4.17 -3.82
C ARG A 207 5.88 -5.19 -4.09
N ILE A 208 5.92 -6.32 -3.38
CA ILE A 208 4.96 -7.41 -3.51
C ILE A 208 4.21 -7.51 -2.18
N THR A 209 2.92 -7.23 -2.21
CA THR A 209 2.05 -7.45 -1.05
C THR A 209 1.16 -8.66 -1.31
N ILE A 210 1.18 -9.63 -0.39
CA ILE A 210 0.34 -10.83 -0.42
C ILE A 210 -0.71 -10.65 0.66
N ILE A 211 -1.99 -10.68 0.30
CA ILE A 211 -3.11 -10.60 1.24
C ILE A 211 -3.78 -11.97 1.31
N GLY A 212 -3.62 -12.65 2.45
CA GLY A 212 -4.31 -13.88 2.78
C GLY A 212 -5.45 -13.66 3.76
N LYS A 213 -6.15 -14.75 4.10
CA LYS A 213 -7.22 -14.77 5.11
C LYS A 213 -6.70 -14.57 6.52
N ASN A 214 -5.51 -15.07 6.84
CA ASN A 214 -4.98 -15.08 8.20
C ASN A 214 -4.06 -13.88 8.47
N TYR A 215 -3.21 -13.53 7.49
CA TYR A 215 -2.29 -12.40 7.57
C TYR A 215 -1.91 -11.91 6.18
N ALA A 216 -1.32 -10.71 6.13
CA ALA A 216 -0.71 -10.16 4.92
C ALA A 216 0.82 -10.14 5.05
N VAL A 217 1.51 -10.12 3.92
CA VAL A 217 2.97 -10.04 3.84
C VAL A 217 3.36 -8.92 2.90
N ASP A 218 4.33 -8.10 3.27
CA ASP A 218 4.89 -7.05 2.43
C ASP A 218 6.37 -7.29 2.17
N ILE A 219 6.69 -7.55 0.90
CA ILE A 219 8.03 -7.90 0.44
C ILE A 219 8.56 -6.72 -0.38
N GLN A 220 9.66 -6.14 0.09
CA GLN A 220 10.41 -5.14 -0.67
C GLN A 220 11.50 -5.83 -1.50
N GLY A 221 11.51 -5.53 -2.79
CA GLY A 221 12.44 -6.04 -3.77
C GLY A 221 12.28 -7.53 -4.10
N CYS A 222 12.82 -7.92 -5.25
CA CYS A 222 12.97 -9.30 -5.65
C CYS A 222 14.25 -9.49 -6.46
N VAL A 223 14.79 -10.72 -6.44
CA VAL A 223 16.00 -11.03 -7.19
C VAL A 223 15.67 -11.36 -8.64
N ALA A 224 16.63 -11.16 -9.54
CA ALA A 224 16.51 -11.64 -10.91
C ALA A 224 16.52 -13.18 -10.93
N SER A 225 15.72 -13.75 -11.85
CA SER A 225 15.84 -15.15 -12.26
C SER A 225 16.89 -15.32 -13.34
#